data_AF-A0A292RB79-F1
#
_entry.id   AF-A0A292RB79-F1
#
_cell.length_a   1.000
_cell.length_b   1.000
_cell.length_c   1.000
_cell.angle_alpha   90.00
_cell.angle_beta   90.00
_cell.angle_gamma   90.00
#
_symmetry.space_group_name_H-M   'P 1'
#
loop_
_entity.id
_entity.type
_entity.pdbx_description
1 polymer ?
#
loop_
_entity_poly.entity_id
_entity_poly.type
_entity_poly.pdbx_seq_one_letter_code
_entity_poly.pdbx_strand_id
1 'polypeptide(L)'
;MIKDRLNERTLTPQEVRTILKADNKEIVDLCKKAAIRPRKNAMGHTYFSYDEVKNLRKIQAQVNGVVTNPVSSRTPVMAGGSSSTAVTNNSAAVRSILTTLQDLEVKLSNKIAKVIDEKLEGMDDVVVELIRCKTDNETLKQKIVDLNKEVYQLKNELNSYKPVALGFYKKKEVYVWE
;
A
#
# COMPACT_ATOMS: atom_id res chain seq x y z
N MET A 1 -0.67 -22.78 28.74
CA MET A 1 -0.58 -21.50 28.00
C MET A 1 0.56 -21.45 26.96
N ILE A 2 1.07 -22.60 26.46
CA ILE A 2 2.23 -22.65 25.52
C ILE A 2 1.86 -23.38 24.20
N LYS A 3 0.61 -23.84 24.04
CA LYS A 3 0.18 -24.59 22.84
C LYS A 3 -0.27 -23.72 21.66
N ASP A 4 -0.40 -22.40 21.82
CA ASP A 4 -0.86 -21.50 20.74
C ASP A 4 0.26 -20.91 19.88
N ARG A 5 1.51 -21.40 20.00
CA ARG A 5 2.67 -20.86 19.27
C ARG A 5 3.13 -21.68 18.07
N LEU A 6 2.38 -22.71 17.68
CA LEU A 6 2.74 -23.59 16.57
C LEU A 6 1.57 -23.67 15.57
N ASN A 7 1.75 -23.01 14.43
CA ASN A 7 1.05 -23.20 13.16
C ASN A 7 -0.15 -22.30 12.78
N GLU A 8 -0.01 -20.99 12.91
CA GLU A 8 -0.60 -20.10 11.89
C GLU A 8 0.52 -19.57 11.01
N ARG A 9 0.73 -20.22 9.86
CA ARG A 9 1.63 -19.70 8.82
C ARG A 9 1.04 -18.37 8.33
N THR A 10 1.57 -17.27 8.83
CA THR A 10 1.13 -15.92 8.48
C THR A 10 1.68 -15.54 7.11
N LEU A 11 0.83 -15.01 6.24
CA LEU A 11 1.17 -14.56 4.90
C LEU A 11 1.27 -13.03 4.87
N THR A 12 2.27 -12.54 4.16
CA THR A 12 2.44 -11.12 3.84
C THR A 12 1.48 -10.70 2.73
N PRO A 13 1.16 -9.40 2.59
CA PRO A 13 0.34 -8.88 1.50
C PRO A 13 0.88 -9.28 0.11
N GLN A 14 2.21 -9.37 -0.05
CA GLN A 14 2.81 -9.79 -1.32
C GLN A 14 2.50 -11.24 -1.64
N GLU A 15 2.60 -12.14 -0.67
CA GLU A 15 2.24 -13.56 -0.86
C GLU A 15 0.75 -13.72 -1.15
N VAL A 16 -0.12 -12.93 -0.50
CA VAL A 16 -1.56 -12.94 -0.78
C VAL A 16 -1.87 -12.51 -2.22
N ARG A 17 -1.17 -11.50 -2.75
CA ARG A 17 -1.29 -11.11 -4.18
C ARG A 17 -0.90 -12.25 -5.10
N THR A 18 0.20 -12.93 -4.82
CA THR A 18 0.65 -14.07 -5.65
C THR A 18 -0.35 -15.21 -5.61
N ILE A 19 -0.95 -15.49 -4.45
CA ILE A 19 -1.90 -16.60 -4.25
C ILE A 19 -3.27 -16.30 -4.86
N LEU A 20 -3.79 -15.08 -4.72
CA LEU A 20 -5.11 -14.68 -5.23
C LEU A 20 -5.05 -14.13 -6.66
N LYS A 21 -3.84 -13.88 -7.19
CA LYS A 21 -3.60 -13.21 -8.48
C LYS A 21 -4.40 -11.90 -8.60
N ALA A 22 -4.51 -11.19 -7.49
CA ALA A 22 -5.30 -9.98 -7.32
C ALA A 22 -4.39 -8.80 -6.99
N ASP A 23 -4.78 -7.60 -7.40
CA ASP A 23 -4.04 -6.38 -7.06
C ASP A 23 -4.34 -5.92 -5.61
N ASN A 24 -3.61 -4.94 -5.12
CA ASN A 24 -3.81 -4.45 -3.74
C ASN A 24 -5.21 -3.87 -3.51
N LYS A 25 -5.82 -3.30 -4.55
CA LYS A 25 -7.14 -2.68 -4.48
C LYS A 25 -8.23 -3.75 -4.35
N GLU A 26 -8.16 -4.78 -5.19
CA GLU A 26 -9.03 -5.95 -5.18
C GLU A 26 -8.92 -6.70 -3.85
N ILE A 27 -7.70 -6.90 -3.32
CA ILE A 27 -7.51 -7.53 -2.01
C ILE A 27 -8.17 -6.71 -0.90
N VAL A 28 -8.02 -5.39 -0.91
CA VAL A 28 -8.69 -4.50 0.06
C VAL A 28 -10.21 -4.61 -0.05
N ASP A 29 -10.75 -4.66 -1.26
CA ASP A 29 -12.20 -4.79 -1.48
C ASP A 29 -12.72 -6.18 -1.09
N LEU A 30 -11.95 -7.23 -1.32
CA LEU A 30 -12.25 -8.57 -0.80
C LEU A 30 -12.22 -8.60 0.73
N CYS A 31 -11.27 -7.91 1.37
CA CYS A 31 -11.21 -7.80 2.84
C CYS A 31 -12.45 -7.10 3.41
N LYS A 32 -12.92 -6.01 2.77
CA LYS A 32 -14.17 -5.33 3.16
C LYS A 32 -15.37 -6.26 3.03
N LYS A 33 -15.48 -6.99 1.91
CA LYS A 33 -16.57 -7.96 1.67
C LYS A 33 -16.55 -9.14 2.64
N ALA A 34 -15.35 -9.58 3.04
CA ALA A 34 -15.13 -10.67 3.98
C ALA A 34 -15.24 -10.26 5.45
N ALA A 35 -15.45 -8.96 5.73
CA ALA A 35 -15.33 -8.37 7.07
C ALA A 35 -14.01 -8.71 7.79
N ILE A 36 -12.93 -8.93 7.03
CA ILE A 36 -11.60 -9.24 7.56
C ILE A 36 -10.90 -7.91 7.87
N ARG A 37 -10.44 -7.75 9.12
CA ARG A 37 -9.62 -6.60 9.53
C ARG A 37 -8.13 -6.93 9.37
N PRO A 38 -7.36 -6.15 8.59
CA PRO A 38 -5.92 -6.37 8.44
C PRO A 38 -5.22 -6.35 9.81
N ARG A 39 -4.49 -7.43 10.13
CA ARG A 39 -3.74 -7.56 11.39
C ARG A 39 -2.32 -7.06 11.22
N LYS A 40 -1.73 -6.47 12.26
CA LYS A 40 -0.34 -5.98 12.27
C LYS A 40 0.50 -6.77 13.26
N ASN A 41 1.72 -7.12 12.88
CA ASN A 41 2.68 -7.78 13.77
C ASN A 41 3.35 -6.75 14.70
N ALA A 42 4.23 -7.21 15.60
CA ALA A 42 4.97 -6.33 16.52
C ALA A 42 5.87 -5.28 15.82
N MET A 43 6.15 -5.46 14.52
CA MET A 43 6.92 -4.53 13.68
C MET A 43 6.01 -3.59 12.86
N GLY A 44 4.69 -3.65 13.04
CA GLY A 44 3.72 -2.81 12.33
C GLY A 44 3.37 -3.27 10.91
N HIS A 45 3.91 -4.39 10.44
CA HIS A 45 3.61 -4.95 9.12
C HIS A 45 2.30 -5.74 9.11
N THR A 46 1.51 -5.55 8.06
CA THR A 46 0.26 -6.29 7.86
C THR A 46 0.54 -7.75 7.56
N TYR A 47 -0.25 -8.66 8.14
CA TYR A 47 -0.20 -10.09 7.84
C TYR A 47 -1.61 -10.68 7.80
N PHE A 48 -1.74 -11.84 7.14
CA PHE A 48 -2.97 -12.61 6.99
C PHE A 48 -2.75 -14.03 7.50
N SER A 49 -3.74 -14.62 8.14
CA SER A 49 -3.77 -16.05 8.39
C SER A 49 -4.10 -16.82 7.11
N TYR A 50 -3.73 -18.10 7.07
CA TYR A 50 -4.06 -18.96 5.94
C TYR A 50 -5.58 -19.08 5.72
N ASP A 51 -6.36 -19.12 6.80
CA ASP A 51 -7.82 -19.23 6.75
C ASP A 51 -8.48 -17.96 6.20
N GLU A 52 -7.95 -16.78 6.54
CA GLU A 52 -8.39 -15.51 5.94
C GLU A 52 -8.15 -15.50 4.43
N VAL A 53 -6.98 -15.93 3.96
CA VAL A 53 -6.65 -16.00 2.52
C VAL A 53 -7.53 -17.03 1.80
N LYS A 54 -7.82 -18.17 2.44
CA LYS A 54 -8.75 -19.18 1.90
C LYS A 54 -10.18 -18.63 1.79
N ASN A 55 -10.62 -17.82 2.76
CA ASN A 55 -11.93 -17.17 2.70
C ASN A 55 -11.98 -16.10 1.59
N LEU A 56 -10.93 -15.29 1.45
CA LEU A 56 -10.81 -14.30 0.37
C LEU A 56 -10.91 -14.96 -1.01
N ARG A 57 -10.28 -16.13 -1.21
CA ARG A 57 -10.39 -16.89 -2.46
C ARG A 57 -11.81 -17.36 -2.77
N LYS A 58 -12.57 -17.79 -1.75
CA LYS A 58 -13.97 -18.20 -1.93
C LYS A 58 -14.85 -17.02 -2.38
N ILE A 59 -14.65 -15.86 -1.75
CA ILE A 59 -15.40 -14.64 -2.07
C ILE A 59 -15.01 -14.13 -3.47
N GLN A 60 -13.72 -14.20 -3.83
CA GLN A 60 -13.25 -13.86 -5.17
C GLN A 60 -13.93 -14.72 -6.24
N ALA A 61 -14.06 -16.04 -6.01
CA ALA A 61 -14.77 -16.94 -6.92
C ALA A 61 -16.27 -16.60 -7.04
N GLN A 62 -16.92 -16.19 -5.95
CA GLN A 62 -18.31 -15.73 -5.98
C GLN A 62 -18.48 -14.42 -6.74
N VAL A 63 -17.56 -13.46 -6.55
CA VAL A 63 -17.59 -12.17 -7.25
C VAL A 63 -17.36 -12.35 -8.74
N ASN A 64 -16.43 -13.22 -9.14
CA ASN A 64 -16.15 -13.49 -10.56
C ASN A 64 -17.24 -14.35 -11.22
N GLY A 65 -17.94 -15.21 -10.46
CA GLY A 65 -19.05 -16.03 -10.96
C GLY A 65 -20.35 -15.28 -11.25
N VAL A 66 -20.55 -14.09 -10.65
CA VAL A 66 -21.76 -13.26 -10.90
C VAL A 66 -21.67 -12.49 -12.22
N VAL A 67 -20.48 -12.35 -12.80
CA VAL A 67 -20.25 -11.53 -14.01
C VAL A 67 -20.52 -12.29 -15.33
N THR A 68 -20.72 -13.61 -15.30
CA THR A 68 -20.76 -14.45 -16.53
C THR A 68 -22.15 -14.89 -17.02
N ASN A 69 -23.27 -14.42 -16.46
CA ASN A 69 -24.60 -14.76 -17.00
C ASN A 69 -25.23 -13.59 -17.77
N PRO A 70 -25.17 -13.55 -19.12
CA PRO A 70 -26.01 -12.64 -19.89
C PRO A 70 -27.44 -13.17 -19.91
N VAL A 71 -28.36 -12.38 -19.36
CA VAL A 71 -29.81 -12.54 -19.51
C VAL A 71 -30.15 -12.47 -21.00
N SER A 72 -30.59 -13.60 -21.55
CA SER A 72 -31.04 -13.74 -22.93
C SER A 72 -32.37 -13.00 -23.11
N SER A 73 -32.35 -11.78 -23.62
CA SER A 73 -33.56 -11.09 -24.11
C SER A 73 -33.98 -11.71 -25.44
N ARG A 74 -35.02 -12.54 -25.41
CA ARG A 74 -35.72 -13.06 -26.59
C ARG A 74 -36.51 -11.93 -27.25
N THR A 75 -36.24 -11.63 -28.52
CA THR A 75 -37.17 -10.92 -29.41
C THR A 75 -37.43 -11.77 -30.65
N PRO A 76 -38.70 -12.00 -31.03
CA PRO A 76 -39.03 -12.82 -32.20
C PRO A 76 -38.83 -12.00 -33.48
N VAL A 77 -38.21 -12.61 -34.48
CA VAL A 77 -38.09 -12.05 -35.83
C VAL A 77 -39.28 -12.57 -36.64
N MET A 78 -40.18 -11.68 -37.06
CA MET A 78 -41.18 -11.94 -38.10
C MET A 78 -40.78 -11.18 -39.35
N ALA A 79 -40.69 -11.92 -40.45
CA ALA A 79 -40.29 -11.48 -41.77
C ALA A 79 -41.39 -10.71 -42.51
N GLY A 80 -41.00 -9.80 -43.40
CA GLY A 80 -41.78 -9.44 -44.58
C GLY A 80 -41.83 -7.94 -44.92
N GLY A 81 -41.44 -7.61 -46.16
CA GLY A 81 -42.12 -6.54 -46.91
C GLY A 81 -41.34 -5.26 -47.20
N SER A 82 -40.98 -5.09 -48.47
CA SER A 82 -40.48 -3.89 -49.14
C SER A 82 -41.34 -2.64 -48.90
N SER A 83 -40.70 -1.47 -48.78
CA SER A 83 -40.96 -0.27 -49.63
C SER A 83 -40.33 1.01 -49.06
N SER A 84 -39.89 1.84 -50.01
CA SER A 84 -39.37 3.19 -49.91
C SER A 84 -40.25 4.17 -49.12
N THR A 85 -39.67 4.93 -48.19
CA THR A 85 -39.82 6.39 -47.96
C THR A 85 -39.39 6.76 -46.52
N ALA A 86 -38.86 7.98 -46.33
CA ALA A 86 -38.43 8.62 -45.07
C ALA A 86 -36.96 8.46 -44.64
N VAL A 87 -36.04 8.98 -45.46
CA VAL A 87 -34.69 9.37 -45.02
C VAL A 87 -34.71 10.86 -44.67
N THR A 88 -35.19 11.26 -43.48
CA THR A 88 -34.92 12.62 -42.95
C THR A 88 -35.09 12.82 -41.43
N ASN A 89 -35.61 11.86 -40.65
CA ASN A 89 -35.86 12.10 -39.21
C ASN A 89 -34.76 11.63 -38.24
N ASN A 90 -33.73 10.90 -38.70
CA ASN A 90 -32.69 10.37 -37.81
C ASN A 90 -31.55 11.38 -37.49
N SER A 91 -31.46 12.51 -38.21
CA SER A 91 -30.34 13.47 -38.08
C SER A 91 -30.39 14.30 -36.79
N ALA A 92 -31.57 14.76 -36.38
CA ALA A 92 -31.72 15.61 -35.19
C ALA A 92 -31.46 14.84 -33.89
N ALA A 93 -31.95 13.60 -33.79
CA ALA A 93 -31.68 12.71 -32.66
C ALA A 93 -30.19 12.36 -32.56
N VAL A 94 -29.54 12.02 -33.67
CA VAL A 94 -28.10 11.73 -33.71
C VAL A 94 -27.27 12.96 -33.33
N ARG A 95 -27.63 14.16 -33.80
CA ARG A 95 -26.95 15.41 -33.40
C ARG A 95 -27.10 15.69 -31.90
N SER A 96 -28.30 15.53 -31.35
CA SER A 96 -28.54 15.68 -29.91
C SER A 96 -27.72 14.69 -29.06
N ILE A 97 -27.57 13.45 -29.53
CA ILE A 97 -26.72 12.43 -28.91
C ILE A 97 -25.24 12.83 -28.98
N LEU A 98 -24.76 13.31 -30.13
CA LEU A 98 -23.37 13.76 -30.27
C LEU A 98 -23.07 14.96 -29.36
N THR A 99 -24.00 15.92 -29.25
CA THR A 99 -23.82 17.07 -28.35
C THR A 99 -23.81 16.64 -26.88
N THR A 100 -24.65 15.69 -26.48
CA THR A 100 -24.65 15.17 -25.11
C THR A 100 -23.40 14.35 -24.81
N LEU A 101 -22.89 13.57 -25.76
CA LEU A 101 -21.62 12.85 -25.61
C LEU A 101 -20.44 13.82 -25.48
N GLN A 102 -20.41 14.89 -26.26
CA GLN A 102 -19.37 15.92 -26.15
C GLN A 102 -19.45 16.69 -24.83
N ASP A 103 -20.65 16.99 -24.34
CA ASP A 103 -20.83 17.62 -23.03
C ASP A 103 -20.42 16.69 -21.88
N LEU A 104 -20.69 15.39 -22.01
CA LEU A 104 -20.19 14.37 -21.09
C LEU A 104 -18.67 14.21 -21.14
N GLU A 105 -18.06 14.23 -22.32
CA GLU A 105 -16.61 14.18 -22.52
C GLU A 105 -15.92 15.35 -21.82
N VAL A 106 -16.42 16.57 -22.01
CA VAL A 106 -15.88 17.78 -21.39
C VAL A 106 -16.05 17.72 -19.87
N LYS A 107 -17.23 17.32 -19.37
CA LYS A 107 -17.47 17.15 -17.93
C LYS A 107 -16.57 16.09 -17.32
N LEU A 108 -16.36 14.98 -18.00
CA LEU A 108 -15.49 13.90 -17.55
C LEU A 108 -14.03 14.36 -17.53
N SER A 109 -13.57 15.01 -18.59
CA SER A 109 -12.20 15.55 -18.70
C SER A 109 -11.91 16.56 -17.59
N ASN A 110 -12.83 17.49 -17.34
CA ASN A 110 -12.71 18.46 -16.25
C ASN A 110 -12.67 17.79 -14.87
N LYS A 111 -13.48 16.74 -14.67
CA LYS A 111 -13.51 16.02 -13.41
C LYS A 111 -12.24 15.20 -13.18
N ILE A 112 -11.66 14.63 -14.25
CA ILE A 112 -10.38 13.93 -14.20
C ILE A 112 -9.25 14.92 -13.88
N ALA A 113 -9.19 16.06 -14.57
CA ALA A 113 -8.18 17.10 -14.31
C ALA A 113 -8.22 17.54 -12.84
N LYS A 114 -9.42 17.83 -12.31
CA LYS A 114 -9.59 18.22 -10.91
C LYS A 114 -9.11 17.15 -9.91
N VAL A 115 -9.42 15.88 -10.16
CA VAL A 115 -8.95 14.79 -9.28
C VAL A 115 -7.43 14.63 -9.36
N ILE A 116 -6.83 14.84 -10.53
CA ILE A 116 -5.37 14.80 -10.69
C ILE A 116 -4.73 15.92 -9.87
N ASP A 117 -5.23 17.14 -9.98
CA ASP A 117 -4.71 18.30 -9.25
C ASP A 117 -4.77 18.06 -7.73
N GLU A 118 -5.93 17.63 -7.20
CA GLU A 118 -6.10 17.31 -5.77
C GLU A 118 -5.17 16.17 -5.30
N LYS A 119 -4.86 15.19 -6.17
CA LYS A 119 -3.97 14.07 -5.85
C LYS A 119 -2.50 14.45 -5.91
N LEU A 120 -2.13 15.40 -6.77
CA LEU A 120 -0.77 15.92 -6.87
C LEU A 120 -0.47 16.90 -5.74
N GLU A 121 -1.45 17.70 -5.31
CA GLU A 121 -1.28 18.66 -4.21
C GLU A 121 -0.89 17.96 -2.89
N GLY A 122 -1.53 16.83 -2.57
CA GLY A 122 -1.15 16.04 -1.39
C GLY A 122 0.16 15.24 -1.53
N MET A 123 0.73 15.16 -2.73
CA MET A 123 1.99 14.42 -2.96
C MET A 123 3.20 15.24 -2.53
N ASP A 124 3.18 16.56 -2.75
CA ASP A 124 4.29 17.45 -2.39
C ASP A 124 4.50 17.51 -0.87
N ASP A 125 3.42 17.56 -0.09
CA ASP A 125 3.48 17.50 1.37
C ASP A 125 4.19 16.22 1.87
N VAL A 126 3.85 15.07 1.28
CA VAL A 126 4.48 13.79 1.60
C VAL A 126 5.96 13.80 1.23
N VAL A 127 6.32 14.39 0.08
CA VAL A 127 7.72 14.50 -0.34
C VAL A 127 8.51 15.39 0.61
N VAL A 128 7.96 16.53 1.04
CA VAL A 128 8.59 17.43 2.01
C VAL A 128 8.81 16.72 3.35
N GLU A 129 7.80 16.02 3.87
CA GLU A 129 7.94 15.29 5.13
C GLU A 129 8.93 14.12 5.01
N LEU A 130 8.98 13.46 3.85
CA LEU A 130 9.98 12.43 3.55
C LEU A 130 11.40 13.01 3.51
N ILE A 131 11.61 14.16 2.89
CA ILE A 131 12.92 14.85 2.87
C ILE A 131 13.34 15.18 4.30
N ARG A 132 12.44 15.74 5.11
CA ARG A 132 12.70 16.04 6.52
C ARG A 132 13.10 14.76 7.28
N CYS A 133 12.30 13.69 7.16
CA CYS A 133 12.60 12.41 7.79
C CYS A 133 13.97 11.86 7.36
N LYS A 134 14.33 12.02 6.08
CA LYS A 134 15.62 11.55 5.54
C LYS A 134 16.79 12.35 6.11
N THR A 135 16.65 13.66 6.22
CA THR A 135 17.65 14.54 6.84
C THR A 135 17.82 14.24 8.33
N ASP A 136 16.72 14.08 9.06
CA ASP A 136 16.73 13.73 10.49
C ASP A 136 17.36 12.35 10.70
N ASN A 137 17.07 11.39 9.84
CA ASN A 137 17.65 10.05 9.89
C ASN A 137 19.18 10.07 9.73
N GLU A 138 19.69 10.85 8.76
CA GLU A 138 21.13 10.97 8.53
C GLU A 138 21.83 11.66 9.71
N THR A 139 21.19 12.67 10.29
CA THR A 139 21.67 13.34 11.51
C THR A 139 21.76 12.38 12.69
N LEU A 140 20.75 11.52 12.87
CA LEU A 140 20.76 10.49 13.93
C LEU A 140 21.86 9.45 13.72
N LYS A 141 22.12 9.02 12.48
CA LYS A 141 23.25 8.12 12.18
C LYS A 141 24.58 8.75 12.58
N GLN A 142 24.79 10.03 12.23
CA GLN A 142 26.00 10.75 12.61
C GLN A 142 26.17 10.82 14.13
N LYS A 143 25.09 11.13 14.86
CA LYS A 143 25.09 11.15 16.32
C LYS A 143 25.44 9.79 16.94
N ILE A 144 24.97 8.68 16.36
CA ILE A 144 25.33 7.32 16.80
C ILE A 144 26.83 7.09 16.61
N VAL A 145 27.41 7.50 15.48
CA VAL A 145 28.84 7.36 15.22
C VAL A 145 29.66 8.14 16.24
N ASP A 146 29.28 9.38 16.52
CA ASP A 146 30.04 10.24 17.44
C ASP A 146 29.92 9.77 18.89
N LEU A 147 28.73 9.36 19.33
CA LEU A 147 28.56 8.74 20.65
C LEU A 147 29.34 7.43 20.79
N ASN A 148 29.43 6.61 19.74
CA ASN A 148 30.25 5.40 19.78
C ASN A 148 31.74 5.72 19.93
N LYS A 149 32.25 6.78 19.29
CA LYS A 149 33.62 7.24 19.48
C LYS A 149 33.85 7.71 20.91
N GLU A 150 32.93 8.50 21.46
CA GLU A 150 33.00 8.99 22.84
C GLU A 150 32.98 7.83 23.86
N VAL A 151 32.08 6.87 23.69
CA VAL A 151 32.03 5.66 24.51
C VAL A 151 33.36 4.90 24.46
N TYR A 152 33.97 4.78 23.28
CA TYR A 152 35.27 4.13 23.14
C TYR A 152 36.38 4.90 23.88
N GLN A 153 36.43 6.23 23.73
CA GLN A 153 37.39 7.09 24.43
C GLN A 153 37.23 6.98 25.95
N LEU A 154 36.00 7.10 26.46
CA LEU A 154 35.70 6.99 27.88
C LEU A 154 36.04 5.60 28.42
N LYS A 155 35.77 4.53 27.67
CA LYS A 155 36.19 3.18 28.07
C LYS A 155 37.70 3.05 28.14
N ASN A 156 38.42 3.62 27.18
CA ASN A 156 39.88 3.59 27.17
C ASN A 156 40.45 4.40 28.34
N GLU A 157 39.90 5.59 28.60
CA GLU A 157 40.25 6.40 29.75
C GLU A 157 39.94 5.69 31.06
N LEU A 158 38.78 5.06 31.20
CA LEU A 158 38.43 4.27 32.39
C LEU A 158 39.41 3.11 32.61
N ASN A 159 39.78 2.41 31.53
CA ASN A 159 40.78 1.33 31.57
C ASN A 159 42.18 1.82 31.94
N SER A 160 42.46 3.12 31.80
CA SER A 160 43.70 3.71 32.27
C SER A 160 43.77 3.78 33.79
N TYR A 161 42.67 3.64 34.53
CA TYR A 161 42.69 3.62 35.99
C TYR A 161 42.83 2.19 36.53
N LYS A 162 43.56 2.04 37.65
CA LYS A 162 43.64 0.80 38.43
C LYS A 162 43.23 1.06 39.88
N PRO A 163 42.55 0.11 40.55
CA PRO A 163 42.23 0.23 41.96
C PRO A 163 43.51 0.16 42.80
N VAL A 164 43.55 0.90 43.92
CA VAL A 164 44.70 0.93 44.84
C VAL A 164 44.32 0.34 46.20
N ALA A 165 43.28 0.86 46.89
CA ALA A 165 42.62 0.30 48.08
C ALA A 165 41.51 1.26 48.55
N LEU A 166 40.61 0.82 49.45
CA LEU A 166 39.57 1.66 50.07
C LEU A 166 38.67 2.44 49.08
N GLY A 167 38.51 1.91 47.85
CA GLY A 167 37.73 2.56 46.80
C GLY A 167 38.49 3.64 46.00
N PHE A 168 39.77 3.89 46.27
CA PHE A 168 40.59 4.81 45.49
C PHE A 168 41.14 4.17 44.21
N TYR A 169 41.19 4.96 43.14
CA TYR A 169 41.74 4.60 41.84
C TYR A 169 42.93 5.51 41.51
N LYS A 170 43.95 4.96 40.85
CA LYS A 170 45.10 5.73 40.31
C LYS A 170 45.22 5.49 38.80
N LYS A 171 45.49 6.55 38.03
CA LYS A 171 45.77 6.46 36.59
C LYS A 171 47.11 5.73 36.38
N LYS A 172 47.15 4.78 35.44
CA LYS A 172 48.34 4.07 35.00
C LYS A 172 49.23 5.08 34.26
N GLU A 173 50.50 5.16 34.66
CA GLU A 173 51.49 5.93 33.91
C GLU A 173 51.84 5.16 32.64
N VAL A 174 51.60 5.78 31.49
CA VAL A 174 51.97 5.23 30.18
C VAL A 174 53.39 5.69 29.90
N TYR A 175 54.36 4.79 30.02
CA TYR A 175 55.72 5.05 29.55
C TYR A 175 55.73 4.95 28.02
N VAL A 176 55.86 6.09 27.36
CA VAL A 176 56.24 6.14 25.94
C VAL A 176 57.75 5.96 25.91
N TRP A 177 58.22 4.82 25.40
CA TRP A 177 59.63 4.68 25.04
C TRP A 177 59.83 5.45 23.73
N GLU A 178 60.68 6.49 23.74
CA GLU A 178 61.19 7.14 22.52
C GLU A 178 62.12 6.21 21.74
#